data_AF-A0AAP7EKW5-F1
#
_entry.id   AF-A0AAP7EKW5-F1
#
_cell.length_a   1.000
_cell.length_b   1.000
_cell.length_c   1.000
_cell.angle_alpha   90.00
_cell.angle_beta   90.00
_cell.angle_gamma   90.00
#
_symmetry.space_group_name_H-M   'P 1'
#
loop_
_entity.id
_entity.type
_entity.pdbx_description
1 polymer ?
#
loop_
_entity_poly.entity_id
_entity_poly.type
_entity_poly.pdbx_seq_one_letter_code
_entity_poly.pdbx_strand_id
1 'polypeptide(L)'
;MNTLRELAEAIQNNSISESVLQQIGSKVSTEDFERFKQTLNSLYADKNHSHTIKQIEGLENALSRKSDINHNHDERYVLSSQAFTKQQADNLYQLKGASQPTVKIWTGTENEYNYIYQKDPNTLYLIKG
;
A
#
# COMPACT_ATOMS: atom_id res chain seq x y z
N MET A 1 -65.70 17.10 65.11
CA MET A 1 -64.52 17.86 64.66
C MET A 1 -63.44 16.89 64.14
N ASN A 2 -63.76 16.05 63.15
CA ASN A 2 -62.83 15.02 62.69
C ASN A 2 -62.71 14.92 61.17
N THR A 3 -63.69 15.44 60.43
CA THR A 3 -63.73 15.32 58.96
C THR A 3 -62.63 16.13 58.26
N LEU A 4 -62.35 17.35 58.71
CA LEU A 4 -61.26 18.17 58.15
C LEU A 4 -59.87 17.62 58.49
N ARG A 5 -59.73 17.00 59.67
CA ARG A 5 -58.47 16.38 60.11
C ARG A 5 -58.22 15.07 59.36
N GLU A 6 -59.23 14.24 59.22
CA GLU A 6 -59.18 13.00 58.43
C GLU A 6 -58.95 13.30 56.95
N LEU A 7 -59.56 14.38 56.41
CA LEU A 7 -59.31 14.83 55.04
C LEU A 7 -57.86 15.34 54.85
N ALA A 8 -57.32 16.08 55.83
CA ALA A 8 -55.93 16.52 55.81
C ALA A 8 -54.94 15.35 55.88
N GLU A 9 -55.20 14.36 56.75
CA GLU A 9 -54.41 13.13 56.86
C GLU A 9 -54.50 12.30 55.57
N ALA A 10 -55.67 12.19 54.94
CA ALA A 10 -55.86 11.48 53.68
C ALA A 10 -55.15 12.17 52.50
N ILE A 11 -55.16 13.50 52.44
CA ILE A 11 -54.43 14.27 51.41
C ILE A 11 -52.92 14.11 51.58
N GLN A 12 -52.41 14.09 52.81
CA GLN A 12 -51.00 13.87 53.13
C GLN A 12 -50.56 12.43 52.78
N ASN A 13 -51.44 11.45 53.00
CA ASN A 13 -51.21 10.03 52.70
C ASN A 13 -51.40 9.67 51.22
N ASN A 14 -52.10 10.49 50.42
CA ASN A 14 -52.18 10.38 48.96
C ASN A 14 -50.90 10.90 48.24
N SER A 15 -49.78 10.92 48.96
CA SER A 15 -48.44 11.13 48.42
C SER A 15 -48.03 9.95 47.56
N ILE A 16 -48.66 9.83 46.39
CA ILE A 16 -48.10 9.14 45.22
C ILE A 16 -46.78 9.84 44.78
N SER A 17 -46.38 10.94 45.41
CA SER A 17 -45.52 11.96 44.80
C SER A 17 -44.02 11.88 45.11
N GLU A 18 -43.53 11.14 46.11
CA GLU A 18 -42.07 11.15 46.43
C GLU A 18 -41.44 9.79 46.11
N SER A 19 -41.99 8.70 46.66
CA SER A 19 -41.47 7.35 46.44
C SER A 19 -41.64 6.87 45.00
N VAL A 20 -42.76 7.21 44.34
CA VAL A 20 -43.01 6.84 42.94
C VAL A 20 -42.26 7.76 41.98
N LEU A 21 -42.11 9.06 42.28
CA LEU A 21 -41.24 9.96 41.50
C LEU A 21 -39.76 9.54 41.63
N GLN A 22 -39.31 9.12 42.82
CA GLN A 22 -37.99 8.52 43.01
C GLN A 22 -37.87 7.19 42.25
N GLN A 23 -38.87 6.30 42.31
CA GLN A 23 -38.87 5.03 41.56
C GLN A 23 -38.91 5.20 40.04
N ILE A 24 -39.57 6.25 39.52
CA ILE A 24 -39.60 6.58 38.08
C ILE A 24 -38.28 7.23 37.66
N GLY A 25 -37.72 8.11 38.49
CA GLY A 25 -36.39 8.69 38.29
C GLY A 25 -35.24 7.68 38.42
N SER A 26 -35.44 6.58 39.15
CA SER A 26 -34.43 5.55 39.41
C SER A 26 -34.43 4.39 38.41
N LYS A 27 -35.35 4.32 37.43
CA LYS A 27 -35.40 3.16 36.51
C LYS A 27 -34.17 3.03 35.60
N VAL A 28 -33.39 4.11 35.46
CA VAL A 28 -31.96 4.08 35.10
C VAL A 28 -31.31 5.12 35.98
N SER A 29 -30.60 4.69 37.02
CA SER A 29 -29.81 5.65 37.79
C SER A 29 -28.77 6.28 36.85
N THR A 30 -28.42 7.56 37.04
CA THR A 30 -27.30 8.18 36.30
C THR A 30 -26.04 7.31 36.39
N GLU A 31 -25.86 6.63 37.52
CA GLU A 31 -24.78 5.69 37.78
C GLU A 31 -24.81 4.48 36.82
N ASP A 32 -25.97 3.89 36.55
CA ASP A 32 -26.13 2.79 35.60
C ASP A 32 -25.82 3.24 34.17
N PHE A 33 -26.23 4.46 33.80
CA PHE A 33 -25.91 5.03 32.50
C PHE A 33 -24.42 5.32 32.33
N GLU A 34 -23.77 5.87 33.37
CA GLU A 34 -22.33 6.07 33.37
C GLU A 34 -21.57 4.74 33.32
N ARG A 35 -22.01 3.72 34.07
CA ARG A 35 -21.44 2.35 34.02
C ARG A 35 -21.58 1.73 32.65
N PHE A 36 -22.73 1.89 31.98
CA PHE A 36 -22.94 1.41 30.63
C PHE A 36 -21.98 2.09 29.65
N LYS A 37 -21.86 3.42 29.69
CA LYS A 37 -20.91 4.18 28.87
C LYS A 37 -19.45 3.74 29.10
N GLN A 38 -19.04 3.55 30.35
CA GLN A 38 -17.71 3.06 30.68
C GLN A 38 -17.45 1.66 30.12
N THR A 39 -18.46 0.78 30.23
CA THR A 39 -18.37 -0.58 29.69
C THR A 39 -18.20 -0.54 28.16
N LEU A 40 -19.01 0.26 27.45
CA LEU A 40 -18.84 0.43 26.01
C LEU A 40 -17.45 0.97 25.64
N ASN A 41 -16.96 1.99 26.33
CA ASN A 41 -15.64 2.58 26.05
C ASN A 41 -14.49 1.60 26.30
N SER A 42 -14.68 0.59 27.18
CA SER A 42 -13.68 -0.46 27.41
C SER A 42 -13.72 -1.59 26.37
N LEU A 43 -14.89 -1.82 25.75
CA LEU A 43 -15.10 -2.92 24.80
C LEU A 43 -14.73 -2.56 23.37
N TYR A 44 -14.81 -1.28 23.01
CA TYR A 44 -14.56 -0.81 21.66
C TYR A 44 -13.32 0.08 21.59
N ALA A 45 -12.58 -0.03 20.50
CA ALA A 45 -11.45 0.87 20.24
C ALA A 45 -11.93 2.30 19.98
N ASP A 46 -11.07 3.27 20.27
CA ASP A 46 -11.31 4.67 19.96
C ASP A 46 -11.62 4.87 18.48
N LYS A 47 -12.46 5.87 18.18
CA LYS A 47 -12.79 6.26 16.80
C LYS A 47 -11.54 6.53 15.96
N ASN A 48 -10.52 7.11 16.60
CA ASN A 48 -9.22 7.35 15.99
C ASN A 48 -8.22 6.36 16.56
N HIS A 49 -7.96 5.28 15.84
CA HIS A 49 -6.89 4.34 16.15
C HIS A 49 -6.05 4.04 14.90
N SER A 50 -4.83 3.57 15.12
CA SER A 50 -3.88 3.25 14.05
C SER A 50 -3.36 1.83 14.19
N HIS A 51 -3.09 1.19 13.05
CA HIS A 51 -2.36 -0.06 12.99
C HIS A 51 -0.94 0.16 12.44
N THR A 52 0.04 -0.48 13.06
CA THR A 52 1.42 -0.56 12.60
C THR A 52 1.73 -1.99 12.19
N ILE A 53 2.66 -2.20 11.25
CA ILE A 53 3.01 -3.53 10.75
C ILE A 53 3.47 -4.45 11.90
N LYS A 54 4.16 -3.88 12.91
CA LYS A 54 4.61 -4.59 14.11
C LYS A 54 3.49 -5.22 14.94
N GLN A 55 2.24 -4.77 14.79
CA GLN A 55 1.09 -5.37 15.49
C GLN A 55 0.59 -6.67 14.85
N ILE A 56 1.07 -7.01 13.64
CA ILE A 56 0.69 -8.24 12.96
C ILE A 56 1.93 -9.15 12.87
N GLU A 57 1.95 -10.15 13.74
CA GLU A 57 3.04 -11.13 13.78
C GLU A 57 3.24 -11.78 12.41
N GLY A 58 4.49 -11.75 11.91
CA GLY A 58 4.86 -12.35 10.63
C GLY A 58 4.56 -11.52 9.37
N LEU A 59 3.84 -10.38 9.48
CA LEU A 59 3.52 -9.55 8.31
C LEU A 59 4.78 -8.91 7.69
N GLU A 60 5.72 -8.42 8.50
CA GLU A 60 7.01 -7.89 8.01
C GLU A 60 7.73 -8.93 7.13
N ASN A 61 7.84 -10.17 7.62
CA ASN A 61 8.48 -11.26 6.89
C ASN A 61 7.73 -11.61 5.59
N ALA A 62 6.40 -11.61 5.60
CA ALA A 62 5.61 -11.89 4.40
C ALA A 62 5.79 -10.80 3.33
N LEU A 63 5.86 -9.53 3.73
CA LEU A 63 6.10 -8.40 2.84
C LEU A 63 7.51 -8.42 2.26
N SER A 64 8.54 -8.65 3.09
CA SER A 64 9.93 -8.72 2.63
C SER A 64 10.15 -9.83 1.59
N ARG A 65 9.37 -10.92 1.64
CA ARG A 65 9.43 -12.00 0.63
C ARG A 65 8.76 -11.66 -0.69
N LYS A 66 7.92 -10.62 -0.77
CA LYS A 66 7.23 -10.23 -2.02
C LYS A 66 8.11 -9.42 -2.97
N SER A 67 9.08 -8.66 -2.47
CA SER A 67 9.92 -7.77 -3.28
C SER A 67 11.23 -8.43 -3.73
N ASP A 68 11.91 -9.16 -2.84
CA ASP A 68 13.38 -9.27 -2.97
C ASP A 68 13.93 -10.64 -3.35
N ILE A 69 13.10 -11.66 -3.52
CA ILE A 69 13.68 -13.02 -3.67
C ILE A 69 13.98 -13.37 -5.13
N ASN A 70 13.39 -12.70 -6.13
CA ASN A 70 13.61 -13.18 -7.51
C ASN A 70 13.34 -12.21 -8.67
N HIS A 71 13.16 -10.91 -8.46
CA HIS A 71 13.15 -9.99 -9.60
C HIS A 71 14.59 -9.52 -9.86
N ASN A 72 15.25 -10.17 -10.80
CA ASN A 72 16.52 -9.70 -11.35
C ASN A 72 16.26 -9.12 -12.74
N HIS A 73 16.90 -8.00 -13.06
CA HIS A 73 17.04 -7.56 -14.45
C HIS A 73 18.25 -8.27 -15.08
N ASP A 74 18.40 -9.58 -14.86
CA ASP A 74 19.46 -10.35 -15.51
C ASP A 74 19.18 -10.40 -17.02
N GLU A 75 20.24 -10.32 -17.83
CA GLU A 75 20.22 -10.37 -19.30
C GLU A 75 19.53 -11.64 -19.88
N ARG A 76 19.16 -12.59 -19.03
CA ARG A 76 18.43 -13.83 -19.37
C ARG A 76 17.09 -13.60 -20.06
N TYR A 77 16.47 -12.42 -19.94
CA TYR A 77 15.22 -12.11 -20.66
C TYR A 77 15.41 -11.79 -22.14
N VAL A 78 16.65 -11.56 -22.62
CA VAL A 78 16.91 -11.38 -24.06
C VAL A 78 16.77 -12.71 -24.82
N LEU A 79 16.77 -13.85 -24.11
CA LEU A 79 16.64 -15.19 -24.70
C LEU A 79 15.28 -15.86 -24.42
N SER A 80 14.37 -15.23 -23.67
CA SER A 80 13.12 -15.86 -23.23
C SER A 80 11.97 -15.79 -24.24
N SER A 81 12.11 -15.06 -25.34
CA SER A 81 11.35 -15.46 -26.53
C SER A 81 12.06 -16.68 -27.11
N GLN A 82 11.47 -17.86 -26.96
CA GLN A 82 11.84 -19.11 -27.64
C GLN A 82 11.81 -19.01 -29.19
N ALA A 83 11.91 -17.80 -29.74
CA ALA A 83 11.95 -17.51 -31.15
C ALA A 83 13.23 -18.06 -31.81
N PHE A 84 14.35 -18.19 -31.08
CA PHE A 84 15.62 -18.61 -31.67
C PHE A 84 16.48 -19.49 -30.74
N THR A 85 16.96 -20.61 -31.27
CA THR A 85 18.00 -21.47 -30.68
C THR A 85 19.36 -20.76 -30.69
N LYS A 86 20.31 -21.19 -29.84
CA LYS A 86 21.70 -20.66 -29.85
C LYS A 86 22.30 -20.68 -31.25
N GLN A 87 22.04 -21.74 -32.03
CA GLN A 87 22.50 -21.85 -33.41
C GLN A 87 21.80 -20.85 -34.36
N GLN A 88 20.53 -20.52 -34.13
CA GLN A 88 19.82 -19.46 -34.88
C GLN A 88 20.33 -18.06 -34.51
N ALA A 89 20.67 -17.81 -33.25
CA ALA A 89 21.31 -16.57 -32.81
C ALA A 89 22.73 -16.45 -33.42
N ASP A 90 23.51 -17.52 -33.35
CA ASP A 90 24.84 -17.58 -33.95
C ASP A 90 24.77 -17.43 -35.48
N ASN A 91 23.71 -17.91 -36.14
CA ASN A 91 23.46 -17.68 -37.56
C ASN A 91 23.08 -16.23 -37.88
N LEU A 92 22.40 -15.51 -36.98
CA LEU A 92 22.13 -14.07 -37.13
C LEU A 92 23.45 -13.27 -37.04
N TYR A 93 24.36 -13.68 -36.15
CA TYR A 93 25.73 -13.14 -36.08
C TYR A 93 26.61 -13.60 -37.25
N GLN A 94 26.32 -14.77 -37.84
CA GLN A 94 27.03 -15.32 -39.00
C GLN A 94 26.41 -14.96 -40.36
N LEU A 95 25.31 -14.19 -40.42
CA LEU A 95 24.82 -13.54 -41.65
C LEU A 95 25.80 -12.46 -42.18
N LYS A 96 27.02 -12.40 -41.67
CA LYS A 96 28.22 -12.09 -42.47
C LYS A 96 28.52 -13.16 -43.54
N GLY A 97 27.52 -13.51 -44.35
CA GLY A 97 27.64 -14.61 -45.33
C GLY A 97 27.12 -14.31 -46.74
N ALA A 98 26.14 -13.42 -46.92
CA ALA A 98 25.67 -13.07 -48.26
C ALA A 98 25.04 -11.67 -48.30
N SER A 99 25.73 -10.73 -48.96
CA SER A 99 25.27 -9.41 -49.44
C SER A 99 24.35 -8.58 -48.54
N GLN A 100 24.74 -8.33 -47.29
CA GLN A 100 24.35 -7.08 -46.62
C GLN A 100 25.51 -6.08 -46.68
N PRO A 101 25.27 -4.78 -46.94
CA PRO A 101 26.32 -3.78 -46.92
C PRO A 101 26.94 -3.77 -45.53
N THR A 102 28.18 -4.23 -45.43
CA THR A 102 28.91 -4.25 -44.17
C THR A 102 29.20 -2.81 -43.77
N VAL A 103 28.60 -2.33 -42.68
CA VAL A 103 29.00 -1.04 -42.10
C VAL A 103 30.38 -1.23 -41.48
N LYS A 104 31.41 -0.59 -42.06
CA LYS A 104 32.76 -0.55 -41.51
C LYS A 104 32.80 0.44 -40.35
N ILE A 105 33.72 0.25 -39.41
CA ILE A 105 33.94 1.18 -38.31
C ILE A 105 35.34 1.76 -38.44
N TRP A 106 35.43 3.09 -38.49
CA TRP A 106 36.69 3.84 -38.45
C TRP A 106 36.78 4.63 -37.16
N THR A 107 37.97 4.70 -36.55
CA THR A 107 38.22 5.48 -35.34
C THR A 107 39.52 6.27 -35.47
N GLY A 108 39.52 7.55 -35.10
CA GLY A 108 40.71 8.42 -35.18
C GLY A 108 40.44 9.81 -34.60
N THR A 109 41.45 10.69 -34.64
CA THR A 109 41.34 12.10 -34.21
C THR A 109 40.62 12.96 -35.25
N GLU A 110 40.17 14.15 -34.86
CA GLU A 110 39.47 15.06 -35.78
C GLU A 110 40.35 15.51 -36.96
N ASN A 111 41.63 15.74 -36.72
CA ASN A 111 42.59 16.05 -37.79
C ASN A 111 42.68 14.90 -38.80
N GLU A 112 42.80 13.66 -38.33
CA GLU A 112 42.84 12.48 -39.20
C GLU A 112 41.53 12.28 -39.97
N TYR A 113 40.39 12.54 -39.33
CA TYR A 113 39.08 12.50 -40.00
C TYR A 113 39.02 13.53 -41.15
N ASN A 114 39.53 14.74 -40.92
CA ASN A 114 39.51 15.83 -41.91
C ASN A 114 40.42 15.57 -43.13
N TYR A 115 41.46 14.75 -42.98
CA TYR A 115 42.31 14.33 -44.11
C TYR A 115 41.70 13.22 -44.99
N ILE A 116 40.54 12.66 -44.62
CA ILE A 116 39.86 11.65 -45.44
C ILE A 116 39.16 12.35 -46.61
N TYR A 117 39.80 12.31 -47.77
CA TYR A 117 39.34 12.95 -49.00
C TYR A 117 37.97 12.45 -49.50
N GLN A 118 37.64 11.17 -49.34
CA GLN A 118 36.34 10.61 -49.70
C GLN A 118 35.82 9.72 -48.59
N LYS A 119 34.67 10.10 -48.00
CA LYS A 119 34.02 9.33 -46.94
C LYS A 119 33.28 8.15 -47.56
N ASP A 120 33.56 6.94 -47.09
CA ASP A 120 32.81 5.76 -47.49
C ASP A 120 31.44 5.81 -46.79
N PRO A 121 30.32 5.88 -47.54
CA PRO A 121 28.97 5.99 -46.98
C PRO A 121 28.57 4.76 -46.15
N ASN A 122 29.28 3.63 -46.29
CA ASN A 122 29.11 2.45 -45.47
C ASN A 122 30.13 2.38 -44.32
N THR A 123 30.73 3.51 -43.91
CA THR A 123 31.63 3.57 -42.76
C THR A 123 31.08 4.50 -41.68
N LEU A 124 30.96 3.98 -40.46
CA LEU A 124 30.70 4.77 -39.27
C LEU A 124 32.04 5.32 -38.75
N TYR A 125 32.17 6.64 -38.71
CA TYR A 125 33.37 7.34 -38.24
C TYR A 125 33.18 7.83 -36.81
N LEU A 126 33.93 7.24 -35.88
CA LEU A 126 33.93 7.62 -34.47
C LEU A 126 35.16 8.49 -34.20
N ILE A 127 34.97 9.80 -34.11
CA ILE A 127 36.04 10.76 -33.83
C ILE A 127 36.31 10.75 -32.33
N LYS A 128 37.56 10.47 -31.96
CA LYS A 128 38.03 10.56 -30.58
C LYS A 128 38.25 12.05 -30.27
N GLY A 129 37.52 12.55 -29.27
CA GLY A 129 37.73 13.88 -28.69
C GLY A 129 39.03 13.99 -27.92
#